data_AF-A0ABD2Z3B6-F1
#
_entry.id   AF-A0ABD2Z3B6-F1
#
_cell.length_a   1.000
_cell.length_b   1.000
_cell.length_c   1.000
_cell.angle_alpha   90.00
_cell.angle_beta   90.00
_cell.angle_gamma   90.00
#
_symmetry.space_group_name_H-M   'P 1'
#
loop_
_entity.id
_entity.type
_entity.pdbx_description
1 polymer ?
#
loop_
_entity_poly.entity_id
_entity_poly.type
_entity_poly.pdbx_seq_one_letter_code
_entity_poly.pdbx_strand_id
1 'polypeptide(L)'
;MHQRSSINLCKLIFRHPFQRSSKPISPFFKKPFTSLSNQCSSDPFSILNPKKNPYFLQPFSSISSTQFKKLQNLRLYSVETDKEVDTINLKFAEAREEIDSAMESKETVYFDDEADCARAAVKEVLDLYEGLLRKLPENGRAAIQRSMGLKIEQLKAELEQLND
;
A
#
# COMPACT_ATOMS: atom_id res chain seq x y z
N MET A 1 -28.49 52.05 -4.57
CA MET A 1 -29.19 50.95 -5.29
C MET A 1 -28.42 49.66 -5.03
N HIS A 2 -29.11 48.55 -4.80
CA HIS A 2 -28.51 47.28 -4.36
C HIS A 2 -28.26 46.28 -5.50
N GLN A 3 -27.69 45.12 -5.13
CA GLN A 3 -27.36 43.92 -5.92
C GLN A 3 -25.94 43.96 -6.54
N ARG A 4 -25.20 42.84 -6.57
CA ARG A 4 -25.61 41.43 -6.52
C ARG A 4 -24.72 40.56 -5.60
N SER A 5 -25.31 39.52 -5.02
CA SER A 5 -24.71 38.66 -3.99
C SER A 5 -23.84 37.53 -4.57
N SER A 6 -22.78 37.13 -3.85
CA SER A 6 -22.10 35.85 -4.07
C SER A 6 -22.83 34.72 -3.32
N ILE A 7 -23.14 33.63 -4.03
CA ILE A 7 -23.87 32.47 -3.49
C ILE A 7 -23.03 31.21 -3.70
N ASN A 8 -22.37 30.73 -2.65
CA ASN A 8 -21.70 29.42 -2.67
C ASN A 8 -22.62 28.36 -2.07
N LEU A 9 -23.25 27.55 -2.93
CA LEU A 9 -24.10 26.42 -2.54
C LEU A 9 -23.34 25.09 -2.71
N CYS A 10 -22.42 24.79 -1.80
CA CYS A 10 -21.88 23.43 -1.67
C CYS A 10 -22.97 22.49 -1.11
N LYS A 11 -23.77 21.91 -2.01
CA LYS A 11 -24.64 20.76 -1.73
C LYS A 11 -24.12 19.54 -2.47
N LEU A 12 -23.43 18.64 -1.77
CA LEU A 12 -23.59 17.20 -2.02
C LEU A 12 -23.53 16.46 -0.69
N ILE A 13 -24.56 15.64 -0.46
CA ILE A 13 -24.77 14.85 0.75
C ILE A 13 -24.39 13.42 0.42
N PHE A 14 -23.39 12.87 1.10
CA PHE A 14 -23.24 11.42 1.22
C PHE A 14 -23.28 11.00 2.68
N ARG A 15 -24.53 10.81 3.16
CA ARG A 15 -24.84 10.15 4.43
C ARG A 15 -24.90 8.64 4.22
N HIS A 16 -23.81 7.91 4.47
CA HIS A 16 -23.88 6.48 4.76
C HIS A 16 -22.85 6.07 5.82
N PRO A 17 -23.26 5.72 7.05
CA PRO A 17 -22.38 5.01 7.97
C PRO A 17 -22.28 3.55 7.49
N PHE A 18 -21.09 3.13 7.07
CA PHE A 18 -20.88 1.73 6.67
C PHE A 18 -21.10 0.79 7.86
N GLN A 19 -22.14 -0.02 7.73
CA GLN A 19 -22.54 -1.00 8.72
C GLN A 19 -21.51 -2.14 8.77
N ARG A 20 -21.12 -2.52 9.99
CA ARG A 20 -20.08 -3.53 10.26
C ARG A 20 -20.56 -4.91 9.80
N SER A 21 -20.07 -5.43 8.67
CA SER A 21 -20.46 -6.74 8.16
C SER A 21 -20.06 -7.86 9.13
N SER A 22 -21.03 -8.69 9.51
CA SER A 22 -20.83 -9.87 10.35
C SER A 22 -20.04 -10.96 9.60
N LYS A 23 -19.05 -11.55 10.27
CA LYS A 23 -18.30 -12.71 9.75
C LYS A 23 -19.20 -13.96 9.70
N PRO A 24 -19.32 -14.67 8.58
CA PRO A 24 -19.68 -16.07 8.58
C PRO A 24 -18.40 -16.92 8.64
N ILE A 25 -18.15 -17.60 9.76
CA ILE A 25 -17.15 -18.68 9.83
C ILE A 25 -17.91 -19.99 9.84
N SER A 26 -17.98 -20.63 8.67
CA SER A 26 -18.56 -21.97 8.52
C SER A 26 -17.63 -23.04 9.13
N PRO A 27 -18.16 -24.02 9.86
CA PRO A 27 -17.39 -25.21 10.20
C PRO A 27 -17.31 -26.16 8.99
N PHE A 28 -16.14 -26.78 8.74
CA PHE A 28 -15.96 -28.24 8.83
C PHE A 28 -14.74 -28.82 8.08
N PHE A 29 -14.16 -29.84 8.71
CA PHE A 29 -13.44 -31.00 8.17
C PHE A 29 -12.31 -30.85 7.13
N LYS A 30 -11.08 -31.10 7.61
CA LYS A 30 -10.26 -32.21 7.07
C LYS A 30 -9.82 -33.13 8.22
N LYS A 31 -9.78 -34.44 7.96
CA LYS A 31 -9.57 -35.53 8.95
C LYS A 31 -8.08 -35.94 9.07
N PRO A 32 -7.69 -36.71 10.11
CA PRO A 32 -6.29 -36.84 10.53
C PRO A 32 -5.55 -38.04 9.91
N PHE A 33 -4.23 -38.05 10.06
CA PHE A 33 -3.40 -39.27 10.01
C PHE A 33 -2.74 -39.53 11.37
N THR A 34 -2.59 -40.81 11.70
CA THR A 34 -2.27 -41.35 13.03
C THR A 34 -0.90 -42.03 13.08
N SER A 35 -0.14 -41.84 14.17
CA SER A 35 0.69 -42.86 14.86
C SER A 35 1.48 -42.17 16.01
N LEU A 36 1.09 -42.35 17.28
CA LEU A 36 1.77 -43.20 18.29
C LEU A 36 3.23 -42.73 18.57
N SER A 37 3.58 -42.07 19.68
CA SER A 37 3.77 -42.60 21.06
C SER A 37 4.44 -41.49 21.94
N ASN A 38 4.63 -41.52 23.27
CA ASN A 38 4.23 -42.40 24.37
C ASN A 38 4.36 -41.64 25.74
N GLN A 39 3.33 -41.66 26.61
CA GLN A 39 3.39 -41.32 28.07
C GLN A 39 3.82 -39.87 28.48
N CYS A 40 3.45 -39.30 29.65
CA CYS A 40 2.85 -39.84 30.88
C CYS A 40 1.98 -38.78 31.63
N SER A 41 0.90 -39.25 32.28
CA SER A 41 0.21 -38.82 33.54
C SER A 41 0.51 -37.46 34.23
N SER A 42 -0.41 -36.80 34.96
CA SER A 42 -1.88 -36.91 35.19
C SER A 42 -2.33 -35.82 36.19
N ASP A 43 -3.38 -35.03 35.89
CA ASP A 43 -4.02 -34.11 36.87
C ASP A 43 -4.83 -34.87 37.95
N PRO A 44 -5.11 -34.26 39.12
CA PRO A 44 -6.46 -33.71 39.32
C PRO A 44 -6.63 -32.47 40.25
N PHE A 45 -7.36 -31.48 39.74
CA PHE A 45 -8.51 -30.77 40.36
C PHE A 45 -8.41 -29.87 41.64
N SER A 46 -8.76 -28.59 41.42
CA SER A 46 -9.89 -27.84 42.06
C SER A 46 -9.66 -26.67 43.04
N ILE A 47 -10.71 -25.83 43.09
CA ILE A 47 -11.18 -24.87 44.14
C ILE A 47 -10.89 -23.36 43.94
N LEU A 48 -11.91 -22.68 43.40
CA LEU A 48 -12.54 -21.41 43.84
C LEU A 48 -11.80 -20.46 44.83
N ASN A 49 -11.49 -19.22 44.42
CA ASN A 49 -12.34 -18.02 44.58
C ASN A 49 -11.55 -16.68 44.48
N PRO A 50 -12.18 -15.55 44.07
CA PRO A 50 -11.54 -14.24 43.97
C PRO A 50 -11.71 -13.37 45.23
N LYS A 51 -10.74 -12.50 45.53
CA LYS A 51 -10.90 -11.37 46.47
C LYS A 51 -10.36 -10.06 45.88
N LYS A 52 -11.16 -9.01 46.04
CA LYS A 52 -10.86 -7.63 45.65
C LYS A 52 -9.96 -6.98 46.72
N ASN A 53 -9.14 -6.00 46.32
CA ASN A 53 -9.12 -4.69 47.00
C ASN A 53 -8.44 -3.61 46.13
N PRO A 54 -8.72 -2.30 46.39
CA PRO A 54 -8.65 -1.27 45.35
C PRO A 54 -7.65 -0.14 45.68
N TYR A 55 -7.68 0.90 44.83
CA TYR A 55 -7.09 2.24 45.02
C TYR A 55 -5.56 2.34 44.85
N PHE A 56 -5.15 2.77 43.66
CA PHE A 56 -4.26 3.92 43.56
C PHE A 56 -4.63 4.74 42.30
N LEU A 57 -5.15 5.94 42.51
CA LEU A 57 -5.26 6.96 41.46
C LEU A 57 -4.02 7.84 41.57
N GLN A 58 -3.27 8.00 40.48
CA GLN A 58 -2.56 9.26 40.25
C GLN A 58 -2.50 9.59 38.74
N PRO A 59 -2.73 10.85 38.32
CA PRO A 59 -2.89 11.20 36.91
C PRO A 59 -1.77 12.14 36.41
N PHE A 60 -0.71 11.58 35.84
CA PHE A 60 0.31 12.32 35.09
C PHE A 60 0.77 11.42 33.91
N SER A 61 1.02 11.91 32.69
CA SER A 61 1.26 13.28 32.22
C SER A 61 0.86 13.45 30.76
N SER A 62 0.72 14.70 30.32
CA SER A 62 0.41 15.07 28.94
C SER A 62 1.44 14.51 27.95
N ILE A 63 0.98 13.73 26.95
CA ILE A 63 1.83 13.33 25.82
C ILE A 63 1.98 14.56 24.89
N SER A 64 2.97 15.40 25.21
CA SER A 64 3.30 16.60 24.43
C SER A 64 3.79 16.24 23.02
N SER A 65 3.44 17.09 22.06
CA SER A 65 3.52 16.89 20.62
C SER A 65 4.93 17.00 20.01
N THR A 66 5.91 16.22 20.49
CA THR A 66 7.31 16.31 20.04
C THR A 66 7.85 15.07 19.30
N GLN A 67 7.22 13.89 19.40
CA GLN A 67 7.75 12.68 18.73
C GLN A 67 7.62 12.69 17.20
N PHE A 68 6.61 13.38 16.64
CA PHE A 68 6.37 13.42 15.18
C PHE A 68 7.50 14.06 14.35
N LYS A 69 8.43 14.80 14.97
CA LYS A 69 9.60 15.36 14.26
C LYS A 69 10.80 14.41 14.20
N LYS A 70 10.86 13.35 15.03
CA LYS A 70 12.05 12.48 15.11
C LYS A 70 12.09 11.40 14.03
N LEU A 71 10.95 11.03 13.45
CA LEU A 71 10.86 10.06 12.34
C LEU A 71 11.26 10.63 10.97
N GLN A 72 11.46 11.96 10.85
CA GLN A 72 11.85 12.61 9.59
C GLN A 72 13.33 12.38 9.23
N ASN A 73 14.14 11.82 10.13
CA ASN A 73 15.59 11.66 9.98
C ASN A 73 16.02 10.23 9.57
N LEU A 74 15.12 9.46 8.96
CA LEU A 74 15.47 8.20 8.26
C LEU A 74 15.38 8.37 6.73
N ARG A 75 15.54 9.60 6.26
CA ARG A 75 15.59 9.96 4.84
C ARG A 75 16.95 9.52 4.27
N LEU A 76 16.97 8.42 3.51
CA LEU A 76 18.20 7.90 2.90
C LEU A 76 18.75 8.79 1.75
N TYR A 77 18.01 9.82 1.33
CA TYR A 77 18.33 10.66 0.18
C TYR A 77 17.67 12.06 0.28
N SER A 78 17.89 12.94 -0.70
CA SER A 78 17.53 14.37 -0.63
C SER A 78 16.03 14.64 -0.81
N VAL A 79 15.58 15.85 -0.44
CA VAL A 79 14.24 16.38 -0.75
C VAL A 79 13.93 16.29 -2.25
N GLU A 80 14.94 16.51 -3.08
CA GLU A 80 14.83 16.48 -4.54
C GLU A 80 14.70 15.04 -5.07
N THR A 81 15.43 14.10 -4.47
CA THR A 81 15.32 12.67 -4.76
C THR A 81 13.92 12.14 -4.48
N ASP A 82 13.31 12.51 -3.34
CA ASP A 82 11.95 12.08 -3.00
C ASP A 82 10.94 12.55 -4.05
N LYS A 83 11.05 13.79 -4.55
CA LYS A 83 10.17 14.31 -5.61
C LYS A 83 10.34 13.56 -6.93
N GLU A 84 11.56 13.21 -7.31
CA GLU A 84 11.80 12.38 -8.50
C GLU A 84 11.20 10.97 -8.30
N VAL A 85 11.35 10.37 -7.12
CA VAL A 85 10.71 9.09 -6.76
C VAL A 85 9.17 9.17 -6.81
N ASP A 86 8.57 10.23 -6.26
CA ASP A 86 7.12 10.45 -6.30
C ASP A 86 6.61 10.62 -7.73
N THR A 87 7.38 11.31 -8.58
CA THR A 87 7.07 11.48 -10.01
C THR A 87 7.15 10.14 -10.76
N ILE A 88 8.17 9.32 -10.49
CA ILE A 88 8.26 7.96 -11.05
C ILE A 88 7.09 7.09 -10.54
N ASN A 89 6.70 7.19 -9.27
CA ASN A 89 5.54 6.43 -8.75
C ASN A 89 4.21 6.87 -9.39
N LEU A 90 4.04 8.17 -9.72
CA LEU A 90 2.88 8.66 -10.46
C LEU A 90 2.87 8.10 -11.89
N LYS A 91 3.99 8.23 -12.61
CA LYS A 91 4.16 7.67 -13.96
C LYS A 91 4.04 6.15 -14.02
N PHE A 92 4.43 5.45 -12.94
CA PHE A 92 4.22 4.01 -12.80
C PHE A 92 2.73 3.63 -12.75
N ALA A 93 1.90 4.44 -12.09
CA ALA A 93 0.45 4.20 -12.05
C ALA A 93 -0.19 4.45 -13.43
N GLU A 94 0.17 5.57 -14.08
CA GLU A 94 -0.24 5.91 -15.44
C GLU A 94 0.15 4.81 -16.45
N ALA A 95 1.41 4.38 -16.46
CA ALA A 95 1.88 3.32 -17.36
C ALA A 95 1.17 1.97 -17.14
N ARG A 96 0.68 1.69 -15.94
CA ARG A 96 -0.11 0.49 -15.66
C ARG A 96 -1.54 0.60 -16.17
N GLU A 97 -2.16 1.77 -16.04
CA GLU A 97 -3.49 2.07 -16.59
C GLU A 97 -3.51 1.99 -18.11
N GLU A 98 -2.44 2.46 -18.78
CA GLU A 98 -2.25 2.30 -20.23
C GLU A 98 -2.08 0.81 -20.64
N ILE A 99 -1.31 0.00 -19.88
CA ILE A 99 -1.22 -1.45 -20.13
C ILE A 99 -2.58 -2.13 -19.96
N ASP A 100 -3.29 -1.84 -18.87
CA ASP A 100 -4.61 -2.44 -18.60
C ASP A 100 -5.62 -2.06 -19.72
N SER A 101 -5.55 -0.83 -20.24
CA SER A 101 -6.37 -0.35 -21.37
C SER A 101 -6.05 -1.08 -22.69
N ALA A 102 -4.76 -1.23 -23.02
CA ALA A 102 -4.31 -1.97 -24.21
C ALA A 102 -4.64 -3.47 -24.11
N MET A 103 -4.65 -4.04 -22.90
CA MET A 103 -5.10 -5.42 -22.68
C MET A 103 -6.62 -5.58 -22.86
N GLU A 104 -7.43 -4.58 -22.51
CA GLU A 104 -8.88 -4.58 -22.78
C GLU A 104 -9.19 -4.42 -24.29
N SER A 105 -8.37 -3.65 -25.02
CA SER A 105 -8.57 -3.42 -26.46
C SER A 105 -7.93 -4.46 -27.40
N LYS A 106 -7.25 -5.50 -26.85
CA LYS A 106 -6.48 -6.52 -27.60
C LYS A 106 -7.23 -7.28 -28.71
N GLU A 107 -8.55 -7.39 -28.61
CA GLU A 107 -9.40 -8.03 -29.64
C GLU A 107 -10.01 -7.01 -30.64
N THR A 108 -9.54 -5.77 -30.63
CA THR A 108 -10.08 -4.64 -31.42
C THR A 108 -9.06 -4.04 -32.38
N VAL A 109 -9.54 -3.22 -33.32
CA VAL A 109 -8.69 -2.48 -34.27
C VAL A 109 -7.89 -1.33 -33.63
N TYR A 110 -8.15 -0.99 -32.36
CA TYR A 110 -7.47 0.10 -31.66
C TYR A 110 -6.22 -0.38 -30.90
N PHE A 111 -6.07 -1.70 -30.70
CA PHE A 111 -4.98 -2.32 -29.95
C PHE A 111 -3.59 -1.78 -30.28
N ASP A 112 -3.28 -1.60 -31.56
CA ASP A 112 -1.95 -1.13 -31.98
C ASP A 112 -1.64 0.28 -31.43
N ASP A 113 -2.63 1.18 -31.43
CA ASP A 113 -2.53 2.55 -30.93
C ASP A 113 -2.43 2.57 -29.38
N GLU A 114 -3.30 1.83 -28.67
CA GLU A 114 -3.22 1.75 -27.20
C GLU A 114 -1.94 1.05 -26.72
N ALA A 115 -1.49 0.00 -27.42
CA ALA A 115 -0.25 -0.68 -27.08
C ALA A 115 0.98 0.22 -27.34
N ASP A 116 0.93 1.13 -28.32
CA ASP A 116 1.97 2.17 -28.50
C ASP A 116 1.95 3.20 -27.36
N CYS A 117 0.77 3.62 -26.88
CA CYS A 117 0.64 4.46 -25.68
C CYS A 117 1.25 3.76 -24.44
N ALA A 118 0.91 2.49 -24.20
CA ALA A 118 1.48 1.68 -23.12
C ALA A 118 3.01 1.54 -23.24
N ARG A 119 3.53 1.24 -24.44
CA ARG A 119 4.99 1.19 -24.72
C ARG A 119 5.66 2.53 -24.39
N ALA A 120 5.06 3.66 -24.78
CA ALA A 120 5.59 4.99 -24.51
C ALA A 120 5.58 5.34 -23.01
N ALA A 121 4.48 5.09 -22.30
CA ALA A 121 4.35 5.37 -20.87
C ALA A 121 5.34 4.55 -20.02
N VAL A 122 5.48 3.24 -20.30
CA VAL A 122 6.49 2.40 -19.63
C VAL A 122 7.90 2.89 -19.91
N LYS A 123 8.19 3.30 -21.15
CA LYS A 123 9.50 3.85 -21.50
C LYS A 123 9.82 5.12 -20.69
N GLU A 124 8.85 6.02 -20.50
CA GLU A 124 9.02 7.21 -19.66
C GLU A 124 9.39 6.84 -18.21
N VAL A 125 8.71 5.84 -17.62
CA VAL A 125 9.03 5.34 -16.27
C VAL A 125 10.47 4.81 -16.19
N LEU A 126 10.91 4.04 -17.20
CA LEU A 126 12.26 3.51 -17.26
C LEU A 126 13.32 4.62 -17.42
N ASP A 127 13.10 5.57 -18.33
CA ASP A 127 14.00 6.70 -18.57
C ASP A 127 14.16 7.56 -17.30
N LEU A 128 13.06 7.85 -16.59
CA LEU A 128 13.09 8.61 -15.33
C LEU A 128 13.82 7.85 -14.23
N TYR A 129 13.56 6.54 -14.08
CA TYR A 129 14.22 5.69 -13.10
C TYR A 129 15.73 5.58 -13.34
N GLU A 130 16.15 5.32 -14.58
CA GLU A 130 17.58 5.30 -14.92
C GLU A 130 18.24 6.66 -14.81
N GLY A 131 17.53 7.74 -15.15
CA GLY A 131 17.98 9.11 -14.97
C GLY A 131 18.25 9.42 -13.50
N LEU A 132 17.34 9.03 -12.61
CA LEU A 132 17.52 9.14 -11.16
C LEU A 132 18.72 8.31 -10.67
N LEU A 133 18.85 7.06 -11.11
CA LEU A 133 20.00 6.22 -10.76
C LEU A 133 21.34 6.78 -11.27
N ARG A 134 21.37 7.51 -12.39
CA ARG A 134 22.58 8.17 -12.90
C ARG A 134 22.99 9.40 -12.10
N LYS A 135 22.04 10.11 -11.46
CA LYS A 135 22.30 11.29 -10.63
C LYS A 135 22.82 10.97 -9.23
N LEU A 136 22.47 9.80 -8.69
CA LEU A 136 22.73 9.45 -7.29
C LEU A 136 24.12 8.82 -7.05
N PRO A 137 24.74 9.01 -5.87
CA PRO A 137 25.90 8.23 -5.46
C PRO A 137 25.52 6.77 -5.16
N GLU A 138 26.50 5.85 -5.26
CA GLU A 138 26.39 4.40 -4.98
C GLU A 138 25.39 4.02 -3.88
N ASN A 139 25.52 4.58 -2.68
CA ASN A 139 24.67 4.26 -1.53
C ASN A 139 23.19 4.63 -1.78
N GLY A 140 22.93 5.79 -2.40
CA GLY A 140 21.59 6.22 -2.80
C GLY A 140 21.02 5.36 -3.92
N ARG A 141 21.84 5.02 -4.94
CA ARG A 141 21.44 4.12 -6.04
C ARG A 141 20.99 2.76 -5.51
N ALA A 142 21.78 2.14 -4.63
CA ALA A 142 21.44 0.86 -4.04
C ALA A 142 20.17 0.91 -3.17
N ALA A 143 19.87 2.05 -2.55
CA ALA A 143 18.60 2.26 -1.82
C ALA A 143 17.39 2.31 -2.76
N ILE A 144 17.47 3.10 -3.83
CA ILE A 144 16.42 3.22 -4.86
C ILE A 144 16.22 1.90 -5.63
N GLN A 145 17.30 1.18 -5.94
CA GLN A 145 17.22 -0.15 -6.54
C GLN A 145 16.51 -1.17 -5.63
N ARG A 146 16.77 -1.14 -4.31
CA ARG A 146 16.08 -2.00 -3.35
C ARG A 146 14.60 -1.68 -3.16
N SER A 147 14.19 -0.41 -3.27
CA SER A 147 12.79 0.00 -3.07
C SER A 147 11.93 -0.06 -4.34
N MET A 148 12.52 0.12 -5.52
CA MET A 148 11.79 0.24 -6.79
C MET A 148 12.18 -0.80 -7.84
N GLY A 149 13.35 -1.45 -7.75
CA GLY A 149 13.84 -2.35 -8.79
C GLY A 149 12.87 -3.49 -9.12
N LEU A 150 12.29 -4.14 -8.11
CA LEU A 150 11.28 -5.18 -8.33
C LEU A 150 10.02 -4.65 -9.04
N LYS A 151 9.57 -3.43 -8.73
CA LYS A 151 8.43 -2.81 -9.41
C LYS A 151 8.73 -2.58 -10.89
N ILE A 152 9.94 -2.07 -11.19
CA ILE A 152 10.40 -1.80 -12.54
C ILE A 152 10.46 -3.09 -13.38
N GLU A 153 11.00 -4.18 -12.83
CA GLU A 153 11.00 -5.47 -13.54
C GLU A 153 9.58 -6.05 -13.69
N GLN A 154 8.69 -5.87 -12.71
CA GLN A 154 7.29 -6.26 -12.85
C GLN A 154 6.59 -5.49 -13.99
N LEU A 155 6.80 -4.17 -14.09
CA LEU A 155 6.19 -3.35 -15.16
C LEU A 155 6.68 -3.77 -16.55
N LYS A 156 7.95 -4.16 -16.68
CA LYS A 156 8.47 -4.73 -17.93
C LYS A 156 7.78 -6.05 -18.29
N ALA A 157 7.60 -6.95 -17.32
CA ALA A 157 6.90 -8.22 -17.53
C ALA A 157 5.40 -8.07 -17.80
N GLU A 158 4.78 -6.97 -17.34
CA GLU A 158 3.41 -6.59 -17.69
C GLU A 158 3.34 -6.01 -19.11
N LEU A 159 4.31 -5.19 -19.52
CA LEU A 159 4.44 -4.74 -20.92
C LEU A 159 4.73 -5.90 -21.89
N GLU A 160 5.48 -6.93 -21.46
CA GLU A 160 5.81 -8.09 -22.29
C GLU A 160 4.55 -8.85 -22.75
N GLN A 161 3.51 -8.92 -21.92
CA GLN A 161 2.20 -9.56 -22.22
C GLN A 161 1.41 -8.88 -23.36
N LEU A 162 1.77 -7.65 -23.74
CA LEU A 162 1.23 -6.96 -24.92
C LEU A 162 1.93 -7.37 -26.22
N ASN A 163 3.07 -8.07 -26.15
CA ASN A 163 3.80 -8.55 -27.34
C ASN A 163 3.58 -10.06 -27.63
N ASP A 164 2.98 -10.79 -26.68
CA ASP A 164 2.56 -12.21 -26.81
C ASP A 164 1.18 -12.37 -27.45
#